data_AF-A0A2D6FHX2-F1
#
_entry.id   AF-A0A2D6FHX2-F1
#
_cell.length_a   1.000
_cell.length_b   1.000
_cell.length_c   1.000
_cell.angle_alpha   90.00
_cell.angle_beta   90.00
_cell.angle_gamma   90.00
#
_symmetry.space_group_name_H-M   'P 1'
#
loop_
_entity.id
_entity.type
_entity.pdbx_description
1 polymer ?
#
loop_
_entity_poly.entity_id
_entity_poly.type
_entity_poly.pdbx_seq_one_letter_code
_entity_poly.pdbx_strand_id
1 'polypeptide(L)'
;MHWLLVLSGLCMTGIWVDLKAEQLPPELKAGQSILVVNKNLTATGWNPAPEGEVHSFEQELAGNQLLSLASCSGTGAGYCRYDYQRSNKRLVVVTVPASRPDQAGRVARWWMEPVSLNPAH
;
A
#
# COMPACT_ATOMS: atom_id res chain seq x y z
N MET A 1 45.31 53.22 -16.36
CA MET A 1 44.81 52.58 -17.61
C MET A 1 44.84 51.07 -17.42
N HIS A 2 43.77 50.42 -17.88
CA HIS A 2 43.47 48.98 -17.95
C HIS A 2 42.68 48.35 -16.79
N TRP A 3 41.39 48.27 -17.07
CA TRP A 3 40.30 47.42 -16.57
C TRP A 3 40.63 45.93 -16.36
N LEU A 4 39.88 45.30 -15.44
CA LEU A 4 38.95 44.15 -15.64
C LEU A 4 38.42 43.72 -14.25
N LEU A 5 37.21 44.13 -13.84
CA LEU A 5 35.92 43.41 -13.93
C LEU A 5 35.89 41.96 -13.40
N VAL A 6 35.38 41.84 -12.17
CA VAL A 6 34.28 40.97 -11.67
C VAL A 6 34.13 39.55 -12.24
N LEU A 7 34.13 38.56 -11.33
CA LEU A 7 33.12 37.49 -11.39
C LEU A 7 32.67 37.12 -9.97
N SER A 8 31.49 37.64 -9.61
CA SER A 8 30.68 37.20 -8.48
C SER A 8 30.36 35.71 -8.63
N GLY A 9 30.83 34.90 -7.68
CA GLY A 9 30.47 33.50 -7.55
C GLY A 9 29.01 33.38 -7.11
N LEU A 10 28.11 33.30 -8.09
CA LEU A 10 26.73 32.90 -7.88
C LEU A 10 26.73 31.41 -7.53
N CYS A 11 26.79 31.08 -6.22
CA CYS A 11 26.49 29.74 -5.75
C CYS A 11 25.02 29.47 -6.08
N MET A 12 24.77 28.81 -7.21
CA MET A 12 23.47 28.24 -7.51
C MET A 12 23.17 27.27 -6.37
N THR A 13 22.30 27.68 -5.44
CA THR A 13 21.69 26.78 -4.49
C THR A 13 20.93 25.76 -5.31
N GLY A 14 21.49 24.55 -5.36
CA GLY A 14 20.91 23.41 -6.05
C GLY A 14 19.45 23.31 -5.69
N ILE A 15 18.62 23.28 -6.72
CA ILE A 15 17.20 22.99 -6.62
C ILE A 15 17.14 21.60 -5.97
N TRP A 16 16.77 21.54 -4.69
CA TRP A 16 16.36 20.30 -4.05
C TRP A 16 15.03 19.95 -4.70
N VAL A 17 15.10 19.34 -5.89
CA VAL A 17 13.97 18.61 -6.42
C VAL A 17 13.91 17.38 -5.54
N ASP A 18 13.21 17.49 -4.41
CA ASP A 18 12.62 16.34 -3.76
C ASP A 18 11.67 15.78 -4.81
N LEU A 19 12.19 14.92 -5.70
CA LEU A 19 11.38 14.01 -6.48
C LEU A 19 10.77 13.10 -5.43
N LYS A 20 9.69 13.62 -4.86
CA LYS A 20 8.54 12.93 -4.31
C LYS A 20 8.21 11.87 -5.35
N ALA A 21 8.94 10.76 -5.32
CA ALA A 21 8.81 9.68 -6.26
C ALA A 21 7.33 9.38 -6.24
N GLU A 22 6.65 9.66 -7.35
CA GLU A 22 5.24 9.38 -7.50
C GLU A 22 5.12 7.90 -7.18
N GLN A 23 4.65 7.57 -5.97
CA GLN A 23 4.82 6.23 -5.42
C GLN A 23 3.89 5.33 -6.22
N LEU A 24 4.43 4.75 -7.28
CA LEU A 24 3.77 3.74 -8.08
C LEU A 24 3.30 2.62 -7.14
N PRO A 25 2.14 1.99 -7.42
CA PRO A 25 1.72 0.83 -6.67
C PRO A 25 2.87 -0.18 -6.64
N PRO A 26 3.14 -0.85 -5.50
CA PRO A 26 4.10 -1.94 -5.47
C PRO A 26 3.77 -2.97 -6.55
N GLU A 27 4.80 -3.52 -7.18
CA GLU A 27 4.62 -4.57 -8.18
C GLU A 27 4.16 -5.85 -7.48
N LEU A 28 2.85 -6.13 -7.56
CA LEU A 28 2.27 -7.39 -7.13
C LEU A 28 1.97 -8.25 -8.36
N LYS A 29 1.72 -9.54 -8.16
CA LYS A 29 1.30 -10.46 -9.22
C LYS A 29 0.01 -11.13 -8.84
N ALA A 30 -0.91 -11.23 -9.79
CA ALA A 30 -2.12 -12.03 -9.62
C ALA A 30 -1.76 -13.48 -9.27
N GLY A 31 -2.52 -14.09 -8.36
CA GLY A 31 -2.26 -15.43 -7.85
C GLY A 31 -1.19 -15.52 -6.75
N GLN A 32 -0.50 -14.44 -6.38
CA GLN A 32 0.40 -14.47 -5.22
C GLN A 32 -0.39 -14.70 -3.92
N SER A 33 0.20 -15.40 -2.96
CA SER A 33 -0.37 -15.53 -1.62
C SER A 33 -0.35 -14.19 -0.89
N ILE A 34 -1.45 -13.83 -0.25
CA ILE A 34 -1.54 -12.62 0.58
C ILE A 34 -0.53 -12.62 1.75
N LEU A 35 -0.16 -13.79 2.28
CA LEU A 35 0.87 -13.87 3.34
C LEU A 35 2.25 -13.42 2.83
N VAL A 36 2.60 -13.80 1.59
CA VAL A 36 3.86 -13.39 0.94
C VAL A 36 3.83 -11.89 0.65
N VAL A 37 2.70 -11.40 0.14
CA VAL A 37 2.50 -9.96 -0.12
C VAL A 37 2.62 -9.15 1.16
N ASN A 38 1.94 -9.57 2.23
CA ASN A 38 2.02 -8.90 3.54
C ASN A 38 3.45 -8.83 4.05
N LYS A 39 4.19 -9.95 4.01
CA LYS A 39 5.60 -9.99 4.43
C LYS A 39 6.46 -9.01 3.63
N ASN A 40 6.29 -8.96 2.31
CA ASN A 40 7.09 -8.08 1.45
C ASN A 40 6.73 -6.59 1.64
N LEU A 41 5.43 -6.28 1.76
CA LEU A 41 4.95 -4.91 1.98
C LEU A 41 5.45 -4.37 3.33
N THR A 42 5.28 -5.13 4.41
CA THR A 42 5.76 -4.74 5.75
C THR A 42 7.28 -4.58 5.79
N ALA A 43 8.03 -5.47 5.14
CA ALA A 43 9.49 -5.33 5.02
C ALA A 43 9.93 -4.09 4.22
N THR A 44 9.06 -3.52 3.39
CA THR A 44 9.35 -2.34 2.54
C THR A 44 8.70 -1.04 3.05
N GLY A 45 8.25 -1.05 4.31
CA GLY A 45 7.77 0.15 5.01
C GLY A 45 6.30 0.47 4.81
N TRP A 46 5.50 -0.49 4.34
CA TRP A 46 4.04 -0.40 4.34
C TRP A 46 3.47 -0.94 5.65
N ASN A 47 2.55 -0.20 6.27
CA ASN A 47 1.93 -0.60 7.52
C ASN A 47 0.50 -1.11 7.27
N PRO A 48 0.06 -2.20 7.92
CA PRO A 48 -1.36 -2.56 7.96
C PRO A 48 -2.21 -1.39 8.44
N ALA A 49 -3.26 -1.04 7.67
CA ALA A 49 -4.11 0.11 7.96
C ALA A 49 -5.55 -0.13 7.46
N PRO A 50 -6.25 -1.15 8.00
CA PRO A 50 -7.57 -1.55 7.54
C PRO A 50 -8.58 -0.43 7.70
N GLU A 51 -9.42 -0.26 6.68
CA GLU A 51 -10.59 0.61 6.77
C GLU A 51 -11.72 -0.11 7.51
N GLY A 52 -11.81 0.11 8.82
CA GLY A 52 -12.88 -0.42 9.67
C GLY A 52 -12.42 -1.45 10.69
N GLU A 53 -13.37 -1.91 11.50
CA GLU A 53 -13.18 -3.01 12.43
C GLU A 53 -13.45 -4.34 11.72
N VAL A 54 -12.53 -5.30 11.87
CA VAL A 54 -12.66 -6.64 11.29
C VAL A 54 -13.41 -7.54 12.25
N HIS A 55 -14.43 -8.22 11.76
CA HIS A 55 -15.18 -9.19 12.56
C HIS A 55 -14.63 -10.61 12.43
N SER A 56 -14.95 -11.48 13.40
CA SER A 56 -14.45 -12.87 13.44
C SER A 56 -14.82 -13.68 12.18
N PHE A 57 -16.02 -13.48 11.63
CA PHE A 57 -16.45 -14.17 10.42
C PHE A 57 -15.58 -13.81 9.20
N GLU A 58 -15.05 -12.60 9.13
CA GLU A 58 -14.19 -12.16 8.03
C GLU A 58 -12.80 -12.81 8.14
N GLN A 59 -12.29 -12.99 9.36
CA GLN A 59 -11.05 -13.72 9.60
C GLN A 59 -11.18 -15.20 9.19
N GLU A 60 -12.33 -15.81 9.48
CA GLU A 60 -12.65 -17.17 9.04
C GLU A 60 -12.68 -17.27 7.52
N LEU A 61 -13.38 -16.35 6.84
CA LEU A 61 -13.42 -16.28 5.37
C LEU A 61 -12.04 -16.04 4.75
N ALA A 62 -11.22 -15.20 5.38
CA ALA A 62 -9.87 -14.90 4.93
C ALA A 62 -8.89 -16.09 5.10
N GLY A 63 -9.18 -17.02 6.03
CA GLY A 63 -8.30 -18.13 6.39
C GLY A 63 -6.95 -17.66 6.98
N ASN A 64 -6.90 -16.45 7.56
CA ASN A 64 -5.70 -15.88 8.17
C ASN A 64 -6.05 -14.76 9.18
N GLN A 65 -5.04 -14.30 9.92
CA GLN A 65 -5.18 -13.26 10.96
C GLN A 65 -4.33 -12.03 10.64
N LEU A 66 -4.16 -11.68 9.36
CA LEU A 66 -3.37 -10.51 8.99
C LEU A 66 -4.04 -9.23 9.50
N LEU A 67 -3.27 -8.39 10.18
CA LEU A 67 -3.72 -7.09 10.69
C LEU A 67 -4.15 -6.11 9.58
N SER A 68 -3.81 -6.42 8.33
CA SER A 68 -4.19 -5.62 7.16
C SER A 68 -5.56 -5.99 6.62
N LEU A 69 -6.16 -7.10 7.06
CA LEU A 69 -7.51 -7.49 6.67
C LEU A 69 -8.47 -6.35 7.01
N ALA A 70 -9.28 -5.92 6.04
CA ALA A 70 -10.23 -4.82 6.21
C ALA A 70 -11.68 -5.29 6.09
N SER A 71 -11.96 -6.17 5.13
CA SER A 71 -13.27 -6.80 4.99
C SER A 71 -13.24 -8.04 4.12
N CYS A 72 -14.25 -8.91 4.27
CA CYS A 72 -14.51 -10.01 3.35
C CYS A 72 -15.96 -10.03 2.89
N SER A 73 -16.17 -10.28 1.60
CA SER A 73 -17.50 -10.54 1.07
C SER A 73 -17.98 -11.92 1.55
N GLY A 74 -19.11 -11.95 2.26
CA GLY A 74 -19.75 -13.20 2.69
C GLY A 74 -20.53 -13.93 1.59
N THR A 75 -20.55 -13.43 0.35
CA THR A 75 -21.30 -14.03 -0.77
C THR A 75 -20.46 -14.09 -2.05
N GLY A 76 -20.88 -14.95 -2.99
CA GLY A 76 -20.21 -15.10 -4.28
C GLY A 76 -18.82 -15.71 -4.17
N ALA A 77 -17.83 -15.11 -4.83
CA ALA A 77 -16.46 -15.64 -4.90
C ALA A 77 -15.66 -15.49 -3.60
N GLY A 78 -16.18 -14.81 -2.57
CA GLY A 78 -15.51 -14.69 -1.26
C GLY A 78 -14.31 -13.75 -1.25
N TYR A 79 -14.41 -12.60 -1.93
CA TYR A 79 -13.30 -11.65 -1.99
C TYR A 79 -12.96 -11.06 -0.63
N CYS A 80 -11.67 -10.97 -0.29
CA CYS A 80 -11.19 -10.27 0.90
C CYS A 80 -10.29 -9.10 0.54
N ARG A 81 -10.53 -7.95 1.18
CA ARG A 81 -9.80 -6.69 1.06
C ARG A 81 -8.76 -6.59 2.17
N TYR A 82 -7.56 -6.15 1.80
CA TYR A 82 -6.48 -5.84 2.72
C TYR A 82 -5.96 -4.45 2.42
N ASP A 83 -5.81 -3.62 3.45
CA ASP A 83 -5.33 -2.24 3.30
C ASP A 83 -3.98 -2.06 3.98
N TYR A 84 -3.11 -1.35 3.26
CA TYR A 84 -1.80 -0.94 3.74
C TYR A 84 -1.64 0.55 3.53
N GLN A 85 -0.92 1.22 4.42
CA GLN A 85 -0.62 2.64 4.30
C GLN A 85 0.88 2.88 4.34
N ARG A 86 1.33 3.80 3.49
CA ARG A 86 2.67 4.38 3.53
C ARG A 86 2.55 5.87 3.23
N SER A 87 3.00 6.71 4.15
CA SER A 87 2.83 8.16 4.05
C SER A 87 1.34 8.53 3.85
N ASN A 88 1.02 9.34 2.84
CA ASN A 88 -0.35 9.77 2.51
C ASN A 88 -1.01 8.89 1.44
N LYS A 89 -0.54 7.65 1.28
CA LYS A 89 -0.99 6.72 0.26
C LYS A 89 -1.48 5.43 0.89
N ARG A 90 -2.61 4.93 0.40
CA ARG A 90 -3.16 3.61 0.76
C ARG A 90 -2.99 2.68 -0.43
N LEU A 91 -2.54 1.46 -0.18
CA LEU A 91 -2.56 0.36 -1.12
C LEU A 91 -3.67 -0.59 -0.70
N VAL A 92 -4.59 -0.84 -1.61
CA VAL A 92 -5.64 -1.84 -1.46
C VAL A 92 -5.23 -3.09 -2.22
N VAL A 93 -5.29 -4.24 -1.55
CA VAL A 93 -5.06 -5.56 -2.14
C VAL A 93 -6.33 -6.39 -1.96
N VAL A 94 -6.90 -6.86 -3.06
CA VAL A 94 -8.07 -7.75 -3.01
C VAL A 94 -7.64 -9.15 -3.43
N THR A 95 -8.11 -10.13 -2.68
CA THR A 95 -7.83 -11.54 -2.91
C THR A 95 -9.12 -12.32 -3.15
N VAL A 96 -9.00 -13.46 -3.81
CA VAL A 96 -10.00 -14.54 -3.80
C VAL A 96 -9.56 -15.65 -2.85
N PRO A 97 -10.49 -16.49 -2.35
CA PRO A 97 -10.16 -17.67 -1.57
C PRO A 97 -9.20 -18.57 -2.34
N ALA A 98 -8.28 -19.20 -1.63
CA ALA A 98 -7.49 -20.27 -2.22
C ALA A 98 -8.35 -21.53 -2.40
N SER A 99 -7.89 -22.47 -3.21
CA SER A 99 -8.60 -23.73 -3.48
C SER A 99 -8.80 -24.61 -2.24
N ARG A 100 -8.14 -24.31 -1.11
CA ARG A 100 -8.37 -24.96 0.17
C ARG A 100 -8.59 -23.91 1.27
N PRO A 101 -9.48 -24.16 2.25
CA PRO A 101 -9.80 -23.19 3.32
C PRO A 101 -8.62 -22.86 4.23
N ASP A 102 -7.68 -23.79 4.41
CA ASP A 102 -6.46 -23.63 5.21
C ASP A 102 -5.38 -22.78 4.51
N GLN A 103 -5.61 -22.42 3.24
CA GLN A 103 -4.68 -21.61 2.47
C GLN A 103 -5.14 -20.16 2.41
N ALA A 104 -4.21 -19.26 2.75
CA ALA A 104 -4.47 -17.84 2.65
C ALA A 104 -4.79 -17.40 1.20
N GLY A 105 -5.64 -16.39 1.08
CA GLY A 105 -6.15 -15.84 -0.18
C GLY A 105 -5.08 -15.52 -1.23
N ARG A 106 -5.51 -15.53 -2.49
CA ARG A 106 -4.69 -15.29 -3.68
C ARG A 106 -5.02 -13.92 -4.26
N VAL A 107 -4.01 -13.09 -4.51
CA VAL A 107 -4.20 -11.74 -5.05
C VAL A 107 -4.96 -11.80 -6.38
N ALA A 108 -6.05 -11.05 -6.48
CA ALA A 108 -6.83 -10.88 -7.69
C ALA A 108 -6.56 -9.52 -8.34
N ARG A 109 -6.47 -8.45 -7.53
CA ARG A 109 -6.28 -7.07 -7.99
C ARG A 109 -5.71 -6.20 -6.86
N TRP A 110 -5.08 -5.10 -7.23
CA TRP A 110 -4.56 -4.11 -6.28
C TRP A 110 -4.51 -2.73 -6.93
N TRP A 111 -4.60 -1.69 -6.11
CA TRP A 111 -4.54 -0.31 -6.58
C TRP A 111 -4.16 0.65 -5.44
N MET A 112 -3.76 1.86 -5.81
CA MET A 112 -3.44 2.93 -4.88
C MET A 112 -4.66 3.83 -4.69
N GLU A 113 -4.95 4.18 -3.45
CA GLU A 113 -5.95 5.18 -3.06
C GLU A 113 -5.25 6.35 -2.37
N PRO A 114 -5.70 7.60 -2.60
CA PRO A 114 -5.33 8.70 -1.74
C PRO A 114 -5.91 8.46 -0.35
N VAL A 115 -5.11 8.68 0.69
CA VAL A 115 -5.67 8.71 2.05
C VAL A 115 -6.49 9.98 2.16
N SER A 116 -7.81 9.86 2.27
CA SER A 116 -8.67 10.98 2.62
C SER A 116 -8.27 11.46 4.01
N LEU A 117 -7.64 12.63 4.08
CA LEU A 117 -7.48 13.38 5.32
C LEU A 117 -8.84 13.97 5.69
N ASN A 118 -9.83 13.11 5.96
CA ASN A 118 -10.98 13.55 6.75
C ASN A 118 -10.64 13.22 8.19
N PRO A 119 -10.28 14.21 9.03
CA PRO A 119 -10.28 13.97 10.46
C PRO A 119 -11.69 13.53 10.82
N ALA A 120 -11.79 12.48 11.61
CA ALA A 120 -13.06 12.01 12.13
C ALA A 120 -13.87 13.19 12.73
N HIS A 121 -15.19 13.03 12.65
CA HIS A 121 -16.22 13.69 13.45
C HIS A 121 -15.77 14.29 14.78
#